data_AF-A0A0W0EWW6-F1
#
_entry.id   AF-A0A0W0EWW6-F1
#
_cell.length_a   1.000
_cell.length_b   1.000
_cell.length_c   1.000
_cell.angle_alpha   90.00
_cell.angle_beta   90.00
_cell.angle_gamma   90.00
#
_symmetry.space_group_name_H-M   'P 1'
#
loop_
_entity.id
_entity.type
_entity.pdbx_description
1 polymer ?
#
loop_
_entity_poly.entity_id
_entity_poly.type
_entity_poly.pdbx_seq_one_letter_code
_entity_poly.pdbx_strand_id
1 'polypeptide(L)'
;MPLRTFAEQAASGMSSNTFDIESANIREGDSRMGLDEDGVREVREIMRRERVGFDQARLIRQNRILAENGIDPSGMPLDSKAVTRL
;
A
#
# COMPACT_ATOMS: atom_id res chain seq x y z
N MET A 1 -18.88 -0.40 2.93
CA MET A 1 -18.85 -1.46 1.91
C MET A 1 -17.39 -1.78 1.60
N PRO A 2 -16.99 -3.06 1.52
CA PRO A 2 -15.65 -3.43 1.08
C PRO A 2 -15.42 -2.98 -0.37
N LEU A 3 -14.22 -2.52 -0.70
CA LEU A 3 -13.86 -2.15 -2.07
C LEU A 3 -13.10 -3.32 -2.69
N ARG A 4 -13.72 -3.99 -3.66
CA ARG A 4 -13.27 -5.28 -4.20
C ARG A 4 -12.79 -5.21 -5.64
N THR A 5 -13.06 -4.11 -6.31
CA THR A 5 -12.70 -3.92 -7.72
C THR A 5 -11.79 -2.71 -7.89
N PHE A 6 -10.99 -2.70 -8.95
CA PHE A 6 -10.19 -1.52 -9.31
C PHE A 6 -11.05 -0.26 -9.48
N ALA A 7 -12.26 -0.38 -10.04
CA ALA A 7 -13.16 0.76 -10.23
C ALA A 7 -13.65 1.35 -8.89
N GLU A 8 -14.03 0.50 -7.93
CA GLU A 8 -14.41 0.94 -6.58
C GLU A 8 -13.23 1.57 -5.83
N GLN A 9 -12.04 0.99 -5.98
CA GLN A 9 -10.81 1.50 -5.37
C GLN A 9 -10.43 2.87 -5.96
N ALA A 10 -10.45 3.03 -7.28
CA ALA A 10 -10.19 4.31 -7.96
C ALA A 10 -11.19 5.39 -7.55
N ALA A 11 -12.50 5.08 -7.55
CA ALA A 11 -13.55 5.99 -7.10
C ALA A 11 -13.39 6.43 -5.62
N SER A 12 -12.64 5.67 -4.83
CA SER A 12 -12.33 5.99 -3.43
C SER A 12 -10.99 6.70 -3.21
N GLY A 13 -10.28 7.06 -4.29
CA GLY A 13 -9.00 7.76 -4.22
C GLY A 13 -7.79 6.84 -4.02
N MET A 14 -7.91 5.56 -4.35
CA MET A 14 -6.81 4.57 -4.24
C MET A 14 -5.95 4.50 -5.51
N SER A 15 -5.74 5.67 -6.14
CA SER A 15 -4.87 5.84 -7.30
C SER A 15 -4.19 7.20 -7.24
N SER A 16 -3.01 7.30 -7.85
CA SER A 16 -2.23 8.53 -7.96
C SER A 16 -1.46 8.55 -9.28
N ASN A 17 -0.81 9.67 -9.57
CA ASN A 17 0.07 9.77 -10.75
C ASN A 17 1.26 8.80 -10.71
N THR A 18 1.70 8.39 -9.52
CA THR A 18 2.80 7.41 -9.35
C THR A 18 2.29 5.98 -9.17
N PHE A 19 0.99 5.80 -9.03
CA PHE A 19 0.32 4.53 -8.88
C PHE A 19 -1.05 4.58 -9.57
N ASP A 20 -0.99 4.52 -10.90
CA ASP A 20 -2.16 4.59 -11.77
C ASP A 20 -2.75 3.20 -11.98
N ILE A 21 -3.95 2.97 -11.44
CA ILE A 21 -4.73 1.75 -11.66
C ILE A 21 -5.82 1.93 -12.72
N GLU A 22 -6.08 3.15 -13.16
CA GLU A 22 -7.12 3.45 -14.13
C GLU A 22 -6.67 3.11 -15.54
N SER A 23 -5.46 3.52 -15.92
CA SER A 23 -4.99 3.37 -17.30
C SER A 23 -4.62 1.93 -17.68
N ALA A 24 -3.99 1.18 -16.76
CA ALA A 24 -3.47 -0.15 -17.05
C ALA A 24 -4.36 -1.29 -16.52
N ASN A 25 -5.10 -1.09 -15.43
CA ASN A 25 -5.95 -2.16 -14.88
C ASN A 25 -7.41 -2.02 -15.30
N ILE A 26 -8.03 -0.85 -15.09
CA ILE A 26 -9.45 -0.66 -15.43
C ILE A 26 -9.66 -0.67 -16.96
N ARG A 27 -8.88 0.10 -17.72
CA ARG A 27 -9.07 0.19 -19.18
C ARG A 27 -8.76 -1.12 -19.91
N GLU A 28 -7.80 -1.90 -19.43
CA GLU A 28 -7.43 -3.18 -20.04
C GLU A 28 -8.31 -4.35 -19.56
N GLY A 29 -9.27 -4.10 -18.65
CA GLY A 29 -10.19 -5.12 -18.16
C GLY A 29 -9.51 -6.17 -17.28
N ASP A 30 -8.52 -5.76 -16.47
CA ASP A 30 -7.81 -6.64 -15.55
C ASP A 30 -8.79 -7.28 -14.55
N SER A 31 -8.80 -8.61 -14.51
CA SER A 31 -9.70 -9.41 -13.68
C SER A 31 -9.21 -9.59 -12.24
N ARG A 32 -8.02 -9.10 -11.90
CA ARG A 32 -7.51 -9.12 -10.52
C ARG A 32 -8.32 -8.17 -9.63
N MET A 33 -8.36 -8.46 -8.34
CA MET A 33 -9.18 -7.71 -7.36
C MET A 33 -8.53 -6.40 -6.86
N GLY A 34 -7.36 -6.02 -7.36
CA GLY A 34 -6.59 -4.89 -6.83
C GLY A 34 -6.03 -5.17 -5.43
N LEU A 35 -6.01 -4.16 -4.55
CA LEU A 35 -5.66 -4.35 -3.13
C LEU A 35 -6.71 -5.25 -2.45
N ASP A 36 -6.27 -6.11 -1.52
CA ASP A 36 -7.19 -6.87 -0.67
C ASP A 36 -7.99 -5.94 0.27
N GLU A 37 -9.10 -6.46 0.81
CA GLU A 37 -10.02 -5.66 1.63
C GLU A 37 -9.33 -5.04 2.86
N ASP A 38 -8.40 -5.77 3.47
CA ASP A 38 -7.66 -5.32 4.64
C ASP A 38 -6.66 -4.22 4.31
N GLY A 39 -5.91 -4.36 3.21
CA GLY A 39 -4.98 -3.36 2.72
C GLY A 39 -5.70 -2.08 2.31
N VAL A 40 -6.87 -2.19 1.67
CA VAL A 40 -7.71 -1.02 1.36
C VAL A 40 -8.14 -0.31 2.65
N ARG A 41 -8.67 -1.06 3.62
CA ARG A 41 -9.15 -0.53 4.89
C ARG A 41 -8.04 0.21 5.64
N GLU A 42 -6.87 -0.39 5.72
CA GLU A 42 -5.72 0.17 6.43
C GLU A 42 -5.20 1.46 5.79
N VAL A 43 -5.04 1.49 4.46
CA VAL A 43 -4.63 2.70 3.74
C VAL A 43 -5.63 3.84 3.98
N ARG A 44 -6.94 3.57 3.90
CA ARG A 44 -7.97 4.58 4.20
C ARG A 44 -7.92 5.07 5.64
N GLU A 45 -7.65 4.18 6.57
CA GLU A 45 -7.50 4.54 7.98
C GLU A 45 -6.29 5.44 8.22
N ILE A 46 -5.16 5.15 7.58
CA ILE A 46 -3.94 5.98 7.61
C ILE A 46 -4.21 7.35 7.00
N MET A 47 -4.82 7.42 5.81
CA MET A 47 -5.19 8.69 5.17
C MET A 47 -6.01 9.57 6.11
N ARG A 48 -7.02 8.98 6.79
CA ARG A 48 -7.89 9.70 7.74
C ARG A 48 -7.14 10.13 9.01
N ARG A 49 -6.34 9.25 9.60
CA ARG A 49 -5.64 9.51 10.88
C ARG A 49 -4.50 10.50 10.73
N GLU A 50 -3.65 10.28 9.73
CA GLU A 50 -2.43 11.06 9.50
C GLU A 50 -2.68 12.30 8.64
N ARG A 51 -3.88 12.42 8.03
CA ARG A 51 -4.28 13.50 7.11
C ARG A 51 -3.37 13.60 5.88
N VAL A 52 -3.08 12.45 5.28
CA VAL A 52 -2.16 12.31 4.14
C VAL A 52 -2.87 11.78 2.90
N GLY A 53 -2.26 12.00 1.73
CA GLY A 53 -2.71 11.42 0.47
C GLY A 53 -2.40 9.93 0.33
N PHE A 54 -2.91 9.33 -0.74
CA PHE A 54 -2.81 7.89 -1.02
C PHE A 54 -1.37 7.36 -1.00
N ASP A 55 -0.45 8.01 -1.73
CA ASP A 55 0.94 7.54 -1.82
C ASP A 55 1.65 7.55 -0.47
N GLN A 56 1.45 8.61 0.31
CA GLN A 56 2.04 8.71 1.63
C GLN A 56 1.42 7.70 2.60
N ALA A 57 0.11 7.44 2.51
CA ALA A 57 -0.53 6.40 3.30
C ALA A 57 0.01 5.00 2.97
N ARG A 58 0.25 4.71 1.69
CA ARG A 58 0.89 3.47 1.25
C ARG A 58 2.32 3.32 1.77
N LEU A 59 3.10 4.40 1.74
CA LEU A 59 4.46 4.41 2.29
C LEU A 59 4.45 4.12 3.80
N ILE A 60 3.57 4.79 4.55
CA ILE A 60 3.42 4.56 5.99
C ILE A 60 3.01 3.10 6.27
N ARG A 61 2.02 2.57 5.56
CA ARG A 61 1.60 1.18 5.69
C ARG A 61 2.76 0.22 5.44
N GLN A 62 3.49 0.42 4.35
CA GLN A 62 4.61 -0.45 4.00
C GLN A 62 5.70 -0.42 5.08
N ASN A 63 6.04 0.76 5.60
CA ASN A 63 7.02 0.89 6.68
C ASN A 63 6.56 0.20 7.98
N ARG A 64 5.25 0.21 8.29
CA ARG A 64 4.70 -0.52 9.44
C ARG A 64 4.87 -2.03 9.27
N ILE A 65 4.50 -2.56 8.09
CA ILE A 65 4.67 -3.98 7.78
C ILE A 65 6.14 -4.39 7.86
N LEU A 66 7.05 -3.59 7.30
CA LEU A 66 8.49 -3.87 7.37
C LEU A 66 8.96 -3.91 8.84
N ALA A 67 8.59 -2.90 9.64
CA ALA A 67 8.98 -2.83 11.04
C ALA A 67 8.43 -4.02 11.86
N GLU A 68 7.18 -4.42 11.64
CA GLU A 68 6.56 -5.61 12.27
C GLU A 68 7.31 -6.91 11.92
N ASN A 69 7.96 -6.94 10.75
CA ASN A 69 8.78 -8.06 10.28
C ASN A 69 10.28 -7.89 10.58
N GLY A 70 10.65 -6.94 11.43
CA GLY A 70 12.05 -6.75 11.82
C GLY A 70 12.92 -6.12 10.75
N ILE A 71 12.34 -5.33 9.84
CA ILE A 71 13.03 -4.65 8.74
C ILE A 71 12.87 -3.13 8.90
N ASP A 72 13.97 -2.39 8.81
CA ASP A 72 13.98 -0.94 8.91
C ASP A 72 13.57 -0.27 7.58
N PRO A 73 13.33 1.06 7.55
CA PRO A 73 12.95 1.77 6.32
C PRO A 73 14.00 1.75 5.20
N SER A 74 15.26 1.39 5.50
CA SER A 74 16.30 1.19 4.49
C SER A 74 16.26 -0.21 3.85
N GLY A 75 15.43 -1.11 4.38
CA GLY A 75 15.33 -2.50 3.96
C GLY A 75 16.27 -3.43 4.71
N MET A 76 16.99 -2.94 5.72
CA MET A 76 17.93 -3.73 6.51
C MET A 76 17.25 -4.37 7.72
N PRO A 77 17.68 -5.56 8.19
CA PRO A 77 17.19 -6.13 9.43
C PRO A 77 17.43 -5.19 10.62
N LEU A 78 16.44 -5.08 11.51
CA LEU A 78 16.56 -4.37 12.78
C LEU A 78 17.49 -5.09 13.78
N ASP A 79 17.70 -6.41 13.59
CA ASP A 79 18.72 -7.14 14.32
C ASP A 79 20.11 -6.85 13.72
N SER A 80 20.91 -6.07 14.45
CA SER A 80 22.28 -5.72 14.09
C SER A 80 23.21 -6.92 13.95
N LYS A 81 22.83 -8.09 14.46
CA LYS A 81 23.58 -9.35 14.32
C LYS A 81 23.18 -10.17 13.09
N ALA A 82 22.08 -9.84 12.42
CA ALA A 82 21.65 -10.53 11.20
C ALA A 82 22.52 -10.16 9.98
N VAL A 83 23.29 -9.08 10.05
CA VAL A 83 24.26 -8.70 9.02
C VAL A 83 25.56 -9.48 9.22
N THR A 84 25.58 -10.74 8.78
CA THR A 84 26.82 -11.47 8.57
C THR A 84 27.48 -10.91 7.30
N ARG A 85 28.53 -10.09 7.47
CA ARG A 85 29.44 -9.78 6.35
C ARG A 85 30.03 -11.10 5.86
N LEU A 86 29.87 -11.39 4.57
CA LEU A 86 30.61 -12.43 3.85
C LEU A 86 32.04 -11.97 3.59
#